data_AF-A0A1Y4G966-F1
#
_entry.id   AF-A0A1Y4G966-F1
#
_cell.length_a   1.000
_cell.length_b   1.000
_cell.length_c   1.000
_cell.angle_alpha   90.00
_cell.angle_beta   90.00
_cell.angle_gamma   90.00
#
_symmetry.space_group_name_H-M   'P 1'
#
loop_
_entity.id
_entity.type
_entity.pdbx_description
1 polymer ?
#
loop_
_entity_poly.entity_id
_entity_poly.type
_entity_poly.pdbx_seq_one_letter_code
_entity_poly.pdbx_strand_id
1 'polypeptide(L)'
;MKSYVLAIVLTMFLSALFAFQNIGDVNVKFIIWQWTLPQGVWEVALFSLGAAVMWFFSLFSVFEVRSKLKKQMKEKEGKIAALEQEKKAILDSVTAKSDAAAQEQKSAEQRSETAE
;
A
#
# COMPACT_ATOMS: atom_id res chain seq x y z
N MET A 1 0.23 2.95 -20.42
CA MET A 1 -0.81 1.91 -20.27
C MET A 1 -1.26 1.25 -21.59
N LYS A 2 -1.24 1.90 -22.76
CA LYS A 2 -1.80 1.35 -24.02
C LYS A 2 -0.95 0.27 -24.73
N SER A 3 0.37 0.25 -24.55
CA SER A 3 1.28 -0.65 -25.31
C SER A 3 1.34 -2.09 -24.76
N TYR A 4 1.17 -2.30 -23.45
CA TYR A 4 1.25 -3.64 -22.85
C TYR A 4 0.11 -4.56 -23.27
N VAL A 5 -1.11 -4.04 -23.35
CA VAL A 5 -2.28 -4.80 -23.80
C VAL A 5 -2.10 -5.25 -25.25
N LEU A 6 -1.57 -4.36 -26.10
CA LEU A 6 -1.29 -4.69 -27.50
C LEU A 6 -0.25 -5.81 -27.63
N ALA A 7 0.82 -5.77 -26.82
CA ALA A 7 1.83 -6.82 -26.80
C ALA A 7 1.23 -8.17 -26.40
N ILE A 8 0.39 -8.20 -25.34
CA ILE A 8 -0.29 -9.42 -24.89
C ILE A 8 -1.17 -10.00 -26.00
N VAL A 9 -2.02 -9.16 -26.61
CA VAL A 9 -2.92 -9.59 -27.69
C VAL A 9 -2.14 -10.11 -28.90
N LEU A 10 -1.06 -9.43 -29.28
CA LEU A 10 -0.21 -9.85 -30.39
C LEU A 10 0.47 -11.20 -30.09
N THR A 11 1.02 -11.38 -28.88
CA THR A 11 1.64 -12.65 -28.49
C THR A 11 0.61 -13.78 -28.42
N MET A 12 -0.61 -13.51 -27.98
CA MET A 12 -1.68 -14.49 -27.93
C MET A 12 -2.12 -14.92 -29.34
N PHE A 13 -2.20 -13.96 -30.27
CA PHE A 13 -2.51 -14.23 -31.67
C PHE A 13 -1.41 -15.05 -32.36
N LEU A 14 -0.14 -14.71 -32.13
CA LEU A 14 1.00 -15.46 -32.66
C LEU A 14 1.06 -16.90 -32.12
N SER A 15 0.76 -17.10 -30.83
CA SER A 15 0.66 -18.44 -30.24
C SER A 15 -0.45 -19.24 -30.92
N ALA A 16 -1.66 -18.68 -31.05
CA ALA A 16 -2.77 -19.37 -31.72
C ALA A 16 -2.44 -19.77 -33.17
N LEU A 17 -1.75 -18.91 -33.92
CA LEU A 17 -1.27 -19.25 -35.26
C LEU A 17 -0.22 -20.36 -35.24
N PHE A 18 0.68 -20.36 -34.25
CA PHE A 18 1.69 -21.38 -34.07
C PHE A 18 1.07 -22.75 -33.75
N ALA A 19 0.12 -22.82 -32.82
CA ALA A 19 -0.67 -24.04 -32.55
C ALA A 19 -1.42 -24.54 -33.78
N PHE A 20 -2.02 -23.63 -34.55
CA PHE A 20 -2.79 -24.02 -35.74
C PHE A 20 -1.91 -24.56 -36.87
N GLN A 21 -0.72 -23.98 -37.06
CA GLN A 21 0.24 -24.48 -38.06
C GLN A 21 0.90 -25.79 -37.63
N ASN A 22 1.05 -26.01 -36.32
CA ASN A 22 1.73 -27.16 -35.76
C ASN A 22 0.73 -28.01 -34.95
N ILE A 23 -0.23 -28.65 -35.62
CA ILE A 23 -1.26 -29.52 -35.01
C ILE A 23 -0.68 -30.85 -34.46
N GLY A 24 0.65 -30.98 -34.40
CA GLY A 24 1.32 -32.17 -33.88
C GLY A 24 1.22 -32.32 -32.36
N ASP A 25 1.67 -33.48 -31.89
CA ASP A 25 1.89 -33.70 -30.47
C ASP A 25 3.22 -33.10 -30.02
N VAL A 26 3.20 -32.41 -28.88
CA VAL A 26 4.37 -31.85 -28.22
C VAL A 26 4.83 -32.79 -27.12
N ASN A 27 6.12 -33.08 -27.12
CA ASN A 27 6.73 -33.95 -26.15
C ASN A 27 7.47 -33.13 -25.08
N VAL A 28 6.92 -33.11 -23.87
CA VAL A 28 7.42 -32.34 -22.74
C VAL A 28 8.20 -33.27 -21.83
N LYS A 29 9.52 -33.08 -21.78
CA LYS A 29 10.41 -33.88 -20.94
C LYS A 29 10.86 -33.07 -19.73
N PHE A 30 10.59 -33.59 -18.54
CA PHE A 30 10.95 -32.97 -17.27
C PHE A 30 11.72 -33.97 -16.39
N ILE A 31 13.05 -33.85 -16.38
CA ILE A 31 14.02 -34.66 -15.62
C ILE A 31 13.90 -36.18 -15.90
N ILE A 32 12.87 -36.86 -15.38
CA ILE A 32 12.60 -38.31 -15.60
C ILE A 32 11.25 -38.53 -16.33
N TRP A 33 10.38 -37.52 -16.36
CA TRP A 33 9.03 -37.64 -16.89
C TRP A 33 8.96 -37.16 -18.32
N GLN A 34 8.15 -37.84 -19.13
CA GLN A 34 7.92 -37.49 -20.52
C GLN A 34 6.43 -37.55 -20.80
N TRP A 35 5.83 -36.41 -21.13
CA TRP A 35 4.41 -36.30 -21.45
C TRP A 35 4.25 -35.88 -22.90
N THR A 36 3.40 -36.59 -23.61
CA THR A 36 3.00 -36.25 -24.97
C THR A 36 1.62 -35.62 -24.90
N LEU A 37 1.52 -34.35 -25.26
CA LEU A 37 0.28 -33.59 -25.22
C LEU A 37 0.02 -32.95 -26.59
N PRO A 38 -1.23 -32.84 -27.04
CA PRO A 38 -1.55 -32.07 -28.23
C PRO A 38 -1.05 -30.64 -28.09
N GLN A 39 -0.47 -30.06 -29.15
CA GLN A 39 0.14 -28.74 -29.08
C GLN A 39 -0.79 -27.66 -28.51
N GLY A 40 -2.05 -27.64 -28.94
CA GLY A 40 -3.04 -26.68 -28.42
C GLY A 40 -3.25 -26.78 -26.91
N VAL A 41 -3.25 -27.99 -26.34
CA VAL A 41 -3.38 -28.20 -24.90
C VAL A 41 -2.15 -27.67 -24.17
N TRP A 42 -0.96 -27.92 -24.72
CA TRP A 42 0.30 -27.44 -24.14
C TRP A 42 0.40 -25.91 -24.14
N GLU A 43 0.01 -25.25 -25.22
CA GLU A 43 0.02 -23.79 -25.31
C GLU A 43 -0.96 -23.14 -24.33
N VAL A 44 -2.17 -23.69 -24.17
CA VAL A 44 -3.13 -23.20 -23.17
C VAL A 44 -2.58 -23.35 -21.76
N ALA A 45 -1.88 -24.45 -21.46
CA ALA A 45 -1.23 -24.66 -20.17
C ALA A 45 -0.13 -23.63 -19.90
N LEU A 46 0.74 -23.38 -20.89
CA LEU A 46 1.79 -22.35 -20.82
C LEU A 46 1.21 -20.94 -20.61
N PHE A 47 0.15 -20.60 -21.35
CA PHE A 47 -0.50 -19.30 -21.23
C PHE A 47 -1.13 -19.11 -19.84
N SER A 48 -1.79 -20.15 -19.34
CA SER A 48 -2.38 -20.17 -17.99
C SER A 48 -1.32 -20.01 -16.90
N LEU A 49 -0.16 -20.68 -17.06
CA LEU A 49 0.97 -20.54 -16.16
C LEU A 49 1.52 -19.09 -16.17
N GLY A 50 1.67 -18.50 -17.35
CA GLY A 50 2.11 -17.10 -17.49
C GLY A 50 1.15 -16.12 -16.81
N ALA A 51 -0.16 -16.31 -16.97
CA ALA A 51 -1.19 -15.52 -16.30
C ALA A 51 -1.14 -15.68 -14.77
N ALA A 52 -0.96 -16.91 -14.28
CA ALA A 52 -0.81 -17.17 -12.84
C ALA A 52 0.42 -16.48 -12.26
N VAL A 53 1.55 -16.48 -12.97
CA VAL A 53 2.77 -15.76 -12.58
C VAL A 53 2.52 -14.25 -12.51
N MET A 54 1.90 -13.65 -13.54
CA MET A 54 1.54 -12.22 -13.51
C MET A 54 0.60 -11.88 -12.35
N TRP A 55 -0.39 -12.74 -12.08
CA TRP A 55 -1.30 -12.57 -10.95
C TRP A 55 -0.55 -12.61 -9.60
N PHE A 56 0.41 -13.53 -9.46
CA PHE A 56 1.23 -13.64 -8.26
C PHE A 56 2.08 -12.38 -8.05
N PHE A 57 2.76 -11.87 -9.09
CA PHE A 57 3.51 -10.61 -8.98
C PHE A 57 2.62 -9.40 -8.67
N SER A 58 1.38 -9.37 -9.19
CA SER A 58 0.40 -8.34 -8.84
C SER A 58 0.05 -8.37 -7.34
N LEU A 59 -0.19 -9.56 -6.77
CA LEU A 59 -0.42 -9.75 -5.33
C LEU A 59 0.76 -9.26 -4.49
N PHE A 60 1.99 -9.57 -4.89
CA PHE A 60 3.20 -9.13 -4.18
C PHE A 60 3.37 -7.60 -4.21
N SER A 61 3.09 -6.97 -5.36
CA SER A 61 3.10 -5.52 -5.49
C SER A 61 2.13 -4.83 -4.51
N VAL A 62 0.91 -5.38 -4.39
CA VAL A 62 -0.09 -4.86 -3.42
C VAL A 62 0.40 -5.00 -1.97
N PHE A 63 1.11 -6.09 -1.65
CA PHE A 63 1.65 -6.31 -0.31
C PHE A 63 2.74 -5.28 0.06
N GLU A 64 3.62 -4.96 -0.89
CA GLU A 64 4.65 -3.94 -0.70
C GLU A 64 4.03 -2.54 -0.52
N VAL A 65 3.01 -2.20 -1.30
CA VAL A 65 2.29 -0.93 -1.19
C VAL A 65 1.57 -0.82 0.15
N ARG A 66 0.90 -1.89 0.62
CA ARG A 66 0.23 -1.88 1.93
C ARG A 66 1.20 -1.75 3.09
N SER A 67 2.38 -2.37 3.02
CA SER A 67 3.44 -2.21 4.03
C SER A 67 3.91 -0.75 4.13
N LYS A 68 4.17 -0.10 2.99
CA LYS A 68 4.56 1.32 2.95
C LYS A 68 3.45 2.24 3.45
N LEU A 69 2.20 2.00 3.06
CA LEU A 69 1.05 2.77 3.54
C LEU A 69 0.83 2.63 5.04
N LYS A 70 0.97 1.42 5.58
CA LYS A 70 0.82 1.16 7.03
C LYS A 70 1.91 1.85 7.84
N LYS A 71 3.13 1.92 7.30
CA LYS A 71 4.26 2.63 7.91
C LYS A 71 4.02 4.15 7.94
N GLN A 72 3.57 4.71 6.82
CA GLN A 72 3.21 6.12 6.69
C GLN A 72 2.03 6.51 7.59
N MET A 73 1.03 5.62 7.76
CA MET A 73 -0.08 5.85 8.68
C MET A 73 0.37 5.91 10.14
N LYS A 74 1.20 4.96 10.59
CA LYS A 74 1.76 4.98 11.95
C LYS A 74 2.59 6.24 12.22
N GLU A 75 3.35 6.70 11.22
CA GLU A 75 4.17 7.90 11.35
C GLU A 75 3.33 9.17 11.44
N LYS A 76 2.23 9.24 10.68
CA LYS A 76 1.27 10.35 10.77
C LYS A 76 0.46 10.33 12.07
N GLU A 77 0.02 9.16 12.54
CA GLU A 77 -0.64 9.02 13.85
C GLU A 77 0.30 9.45 14.99
N GLY A 78 1.57 9.05 14.94
CA GLY A 78 2.58 9.49 15.93
C GLY A 78 2.78 11.00 15.94
N LYS A 79 2.81 11.65 14.76
CA LYS A 79 2.88 13.11 14.67
C LYS A 79 1.63 13.80 15.20
N ILE A 80 0.44 13.26 14.94
CA ILE A 80 -0.81 13.80 15.46
C ILE A 80 -0.83 13.71 16.99
N ALA A 81 -0.44 12.58 17.57
CA ALA A 81 -0.39 12.40 19.03
C ALA A 81 0.64 13.33 19.70
N ALA A 82 1.81 13.53 19.08
CA ALA A 82 2.80 14.48 19.58
C ALA A 82 2.29 15.93 19.52
N LEU A 83 1.66 16.32 18.42
CA LEU A 83 1.05 17.64 18.25
C LEU A 83 -0.12 17.88 19.21
N GLU A 84 -0.92 16.86 19.51
CA GLU A 84 -1.98 16.94 20.54
C GLU A 84 -1.40 17.14 21.94
N GLN A 85 -0.31 16.45 22.29
CA GLN A 85 0.38 16.66 23.56
C GLN A 85 0.96 18.07 23.66
N GLU A 86 1.60 18.58 22.61
CA GLU A 86 2.12 19.95 22.59
C GLU A 86 0.99 20.99 22.70
N LYS A 87 -0.11 20.79 21.96
CA LYS A 87 -1.31 21.64 22.05
C LYS A 87 -1.86 21.66 23.48
N LYS A 88 -1.99 20.49 24.11
CA LYS A 88 -2.49 20.37 25.48
C LYS A 88 -1.55 21.03 26.50
N ALA A 89 -0.24 20.82 26.37
CA ALA A 89 0.75 21.44 27.23
C ALA A 89 0.76 22.98 27.11
N ILE A 90 0.61 23.50 25.89
CA ILE A 90 0.49 24.94 25.65
C ILE A 90 -0.82 25.46 26.27
N LEU A 91 -1.95 24.78 26.07
CA LEU A 91 -3.23 25.17 26.65
C LEU A 91 -3.16 25.21 28.18
N ASP A 92 -2.62 24.17 28.80
CA ASP A 92 -2.44 24.07 30.25
C ASP A 92 -1.52 25.21 30.77
N SER A 93 -0.46 25.56 30.03
CA SER A 93 0.42 26.68 30.38
C SER A 93 -0.24 28.05 30.22
N VAL A 94 -1.11 28.24 29.22
CA VAL A 94 -1.83 29.50 28.99
C VAL A 94 -2.91 29.67 30.06
N THR A 95 -3.67 28.62 30.35
CA THR A 95 -4.68 28.64 31.42
C THR A 95 -4.04 28.91 32.78
N ALA A 96 -2.94 28.22 33.12
CA ALA A 96 -2.21 28.48 34.36
C ALA A 96 -1.68 29.92 34.46
N LYS A 97 -1.26 30.51 33.34
CA LYS A 97 -0.78 31.90 33.30
C LYS A 97 -1.92 32.91 33.41
N SER A 98 -3.07 32.61 32.81
CA SER A 98 -4.30 33.41 32.94
C SER A 98 -4.88 33.34 34.35
N ASP A 99 -4.86 32.16 34.99
CA ASP A 99 -5.30 31.98 36.38
C ASP A 99 -4.36 32.71 37.35
N ALA A 100 -3.04 32.63 37.14
CA ALA A 100 -2.07 33.37 37.93
C ALA A 100 -2.26 34.90 37.82
N ALA A 101 -2.52 35.41 36.60
CA ALA A 101 -2.77 36.84 36.38
C ALA A 101 -4.10 37.31 37.02
N ALA A 102 -5.15 36.48 36.97
CA ALA A 102 -6.42 36.77 37.62
C ALA A 102 -6.32 36.75 39.15
N GLN A 103 -5.42 35.93 39.70
CA GLN A 103 -5.17 35.82 41.13
C GLN A 103 -4.30 36.97 41.65
N GLU A 104 -3.33 37.44 40.85
CA GLU A 104 -2.56 38.66 41.12
C GLU A 104 -3.44 39.92 41.12
N GLN A 105 -4.40 40.03 40.19
CA GLN A 105 -5.37 41.13 40.19
C GLN A 105 -6.29 41.10 41.41
N LYS A 106 -6.85 39.94 41.77
CA LYS A 106 -7.69 39.82 42.99
C LYS A 106 -6.91 40.13 44.27
N SER A 107 -5.64 39.74 44.34
CA SER A 107 -4.79 39.99 45.51
C SER A 107 -4.33 41.44 45.60
N ALA A 108 -4.17 42.14 44.46
CA ALA A 108 -3.93 43.57 44.41
C ALA A 108 -5.18 44.40 44.79
N GLU A 109 -6.37 43.96 44.35
CA GLU A 109 -7.65 44.62 44.64
C GLU A 109 -8.04 44.49 46.12
N GLN A 110 -7.80 43.32 46.74
CA GLN A 110 -7.96 43.13 48.20
C GLN A 110 -6.96 43.94 49.03
N ARG A 111 -5.76 44.22 48.50
CA ARG A 111 -4.76 45.06 49.17
C ARG A 111 -5.11 46.54 49.12
N SER A 112 -5.87 47.00 48.12
CA SER A 112 -6.37 48.37 48.07
C SER A 112 -7.58 48.60 48.99
N GLU A 113 -8.47 47.61 49.17
CA GLU A 113 -9.64 47.75 50.06
C GLU A 113 -9.31 47.72 51.56
N THR A 114 -8.14 47.23 51.96
CA THR A 114 -7.71 47.20 53.38
C THR A 114 -6.88 48.41 53.80
N ALA A 115 -6.62 49.34 52.87
CA ALA A 115 -5.80 50.54 53.10
C ALA A 115 -6.61 51.85 53.16
N GLU A 116 -7.94 51.80 53.04
CA GLU A 116 -8.87 52.91 53.35
C GLU A 116 -9.46 52.81 54.76
#